data_AF-A0A2D5SCS0-F1
#
_entry.id   AF-A0A2D5SCS0-F1
#
_cell.length_a   1.000
_cell.length_b   1.000
_cell.length_c   1.000
_cell.angle_alpha   90.00
_cell.angle_beta   90.00
_cell.angle_gamma   90.00
#
_symmetry.space_group_name_H-M   'P 1'
#
loop_
_entity.id
_entity.type
_entity.pdbx_description
1 polymer ?
#
loop_
_entity_poly.entity_id
_entity_poly.type
_entity_poly.pdbx_seq_one_letter_code
_entity_poly.pdbx_strand_id
1 'polypeptide(L)'
;MPPVRKELELRKLQIDMLDDLQADLGQQRRAAFFSGGPLELPGGRRGPEGSGQALQDGLDKMQAEVEKIRVQGEKLVTVILDSGQTNRLSQVRLQYEGTRALDRREFRDQLGVTDEQFKKIQELRRTEDDPSPLRRRQKKLDEPVLALLNQGQQVKFKELQGEAFEFPLPLPADLRGLRDPQNGNRRRRPPRR
;
A
#
# COMPACT_ATOMS: atom_id res chain seq x y z
N MET A 1 3.29 11.49 2.25
CA MET A 1 1.96 12.13 2.38
C MET A 1 2.10 13.48 3.09
N PRO A 2 2.42 14.57 2.38
CA PRO A 2 2.60 15.89 3.01
C PRO A 2 1.44 16.39 3.92
N PRO A 3 0.16 16.13 3.60
CA PRO A 3 -0.98 16.58 4.43
C PRO A 3 -1.04 15.87 5.79
N VAL A 4 -0.81 14.56 5.80
CA VAL A 4 -0.81 13.75 7.04
C VAL A 4 0.32 14.18 7.97
N ARG A 5 1.46 14.62 7.42
CA ARG A 5 2.57 15.15 8.24
C ARG A 5 2.20 16.43 8.98
N LYS A 6 1.38 17.29 8.35
CA LYS A 6 0.89 18.53 8.96
C LYS A 6 -0.13 18.23 10.05
N GLU A 7 -1.06 17.31 9.77
CA GLU A 7 -2.08 16.87 10.72
C GLU A 7 -1.49 16.28 12.01
N LEU A 8 -0.42 15.50 11.89
CA LEU A 8 0.26 14.87 13.01
C LEU A 8 1.25 15.81 13.73
N GLU A 9 1.32 17.08 13.31
CA GLU A 9 2.24 18.09 13.83
C GLU A 9 3.70 17.58 13.93
N LEU A 10 4.13 16.82 12.90
CA LEU A 10 5.44 16.16 12.95
C LEU A 10 6.56 17.18 13.02
N ARG A 11 7.48 16.96 13.96
CA ARG A 11 8.70 17.77 14.07
C ARG A 11 9.59 17.51 12.87
N LYS A 12 10.39 18.50 12.47
CA LYS A 12 11.34 18.37 11.35
C LYS A 12 12.21 17.11 11.46
N LEU A 13 12.75 16.84 12.64
CA LEU A 13 13.54 15.63 12.90
C LEU A 13 12.74 14.33 12.65
N GLN A 14 11.47 14.27 13.05
CA GLN A 14 10.61 13.11 12.80
C GLN A 14 10.31 12.96 11.29
N ILE A 15 10.11 14.08 10.60
CA ILE A 15 9.90 14.08 9.15
C ILE A 15 11.13 13.51 8.43
N ASP A 16 12.32 13.99 8.77
CA ASP A 16 13.58 13.54 8.17
C ASP A 16 13.79 12.03 8.41
N MET A 17 13.59 11.56 9.65
CA MET A 17 13.68 10.12 9.98
C MET A 17 12.65 9.27 9.23
N LEU A 18 11.41 9.77 9.04
CA LEU A 18 10.39 9.07 8.25
C LEU A 18 10.70 9.07 6.75
N ASP A 19 11.33 10.13 6.23
CA ASP A 19 11.76 10.20 4.84
C ASP A 19 12.90 9.21 4.56
N ASP A 20 13.90 9.15 5.45
CA ASP A 20 14.98 8.18 5.37
C ASP A 20 14.47 6.74 5.49
N LEU A 21 13.57 6.50 6.45
CA LEU A 21 12.91 5.20 6.60
C LEU A 21 12.13 4.82 5.34
N GLN A 22 11.37 5.75 4.75
CA GLN A 22 10.61 5.50 3.53
C GLN A 22 11.53 5.20 2.34
N ALA A 23 12.67 5.90 2.23
CA ALA A 23 13.67 5.67 1.20
C ALA A 23 14.30 4.28 1.34
N ASP A 24 14.69 3.90 2.56
CA ASP A 24 15.28 2.59 2.87
C ASP A 24 14.29 1.44 2.61
N LEU A 25 13.06 1.52 3.15
CA LEU A 25 12.02 0.52 2.87
C LEU A 25 11.71 0.41 1.37
N GLY A 26 11.76 1.54 0.65
CA GLY A 26 11.61 1.57 -0.80
C GLY A 26 12.78 0.93 -1.55
N GLN A 27 14.00 1.03 -1.04
CA GLN A 27 15.17 0.34 -1.56
C GLN A 27 15.10 -1.16 -1.25
N GLN A 28 14.75 -1.55 -0.03
CA GLN A 28 14.56 -2.96 0.36
C GLN A 28 13.47 -3.62 -0.47
N ARG A 29 12.33 -2.95 -0.71
CA ARG A 29 11.26 -3.50 -1.55
C ARG A 29 11.70 -3.68 -3.00
N ARG A 30 12.43 -2.70 -3.55
CA ARG A 30 13.03 -2.83 -4.88
C ARG A 30 14.02 -3.99 -4.91
N ALA A 31 14.90 -4.07 -3.92
CA ALA A 31 15.86 -5.16 -3.80
C ALA A 31 15.13 -6.51 -3.74
N ALA A 32 14.14 -6.70 -2.87
CA ALA A 32 13.35 -7.93 -2.79
C ALA A 32 12.66 -8.30 -4.11
N PHE A 33 12.17 -7.31 -4.85
CA PHE A 33 11.57 -7.52 -6.17
C PHE A 33 12.60 -7.96 -7.23
N PHE A 34 13.84 -7.46 -7.16
CA PHE A 34 14.90 -7.76 -8.12
C PHE A 34 15.86 -8.87 -7.66
N SER A 35 15.88 -9.24 -6.38
CA SER A 35 16.75 -10.25 -5.78
C SER A 35 16.15 -11.66 -5.84
N GLY A 36 14.87 -11.78 -6.20
CA GLY A 36 14.18 -13.05 -6.42
C GLY A 36 14.62 -13.84 -7.67
N GLY A 37 15.79 -13.51 -8.25
CA GLY A 37 16.22 -13.98 -9.57
C GLY A 37 15.56 -13.18 -10.69
N PRO A 38 15.97 -13.39 -11.95
CA PRO A 38 15.31 -12.76 -13.09
C PRO A 38 13.86 -13.26 -13.12
N LEU A 39 12.96 -12.43 -12.60
CA LEU A 39 11.58 -12.42 -13.06
C LEU A 39 11.69 -12.11 -14.57
N GLU A 40 11.70 -13.14 -15.40
CA GLU A 40 11.32 -13.01 -16.80
C GLU A 40 9.90 -12.44 -16.78
N LEU A 41 9.82 -11.12 -16.75
CA LEU A 41 8.59 -10.40 -16.95
C LEU A 41 7.98 -10.96 -18.25
N PRO A 42 6.66 -11.26 -18.27
CA PRO A 42 5.99 -12.01 -19.34
C PRO A 42 5.87 -11.19 -20.63
N GLY A 43 7.01 -10.83 -21.21
CA GLY A 43 7.19 -10.16 -22.49
C GLY A 43 8.31 -10.78 -23.33
N GLY A 44 9.08 -11.73 -22.79
CA GLY A 44 10.03 -12.57 -23.54
C GLY A 44 9.46 -13.97 -23.78
N ARG A 45 9.03 -14.25 -25.02
CA ARG A 45 8.72 -15.57 -25.60
C ARG A 45 8.29 -16.71 -24.64
N ARG A 46 6.97 -16.86 -24.45
CA ARG A 46 6.31 -18.02 -23.83
C ARG A 46 6.63 -19.33 -24.56
N GLY A 47 7.26 -20.28 -23.87
CA GLY A 47 6.99 -21.71 -24.06
C GLY A 47 5.74 -22.11 -23.26
N PRO A 48 4.87 -23.01 -23.75
CA PRO A 48 3.52 -23.20 -23.21
C PRO A 48 3.39 -24.10 -21.96
N GLU A 49 4.41 -24.77 -21.45
CA GLU A 49 4.16 -26.01 -20.66
C GLU A 49 4.78 -26.17 -19.26
N GLY A 50 5.33 -25.13 -18.60
CA GLY A 50 6.02 -25.37 -17.30
C GLY A 50 6.00 -24.29 -16.21
N SER A 51 5.25 -23.19 -16.36
CA SER A 51 5.50 -21.96 -15.58
C SER A 51 4.58 -21.69 -14.38
N GLY A 52 3.57 -22.52 -14.11
CA GLY A 52 2.57 -22.22 -13.07
C GLY A 52 3.12 -22.22 -11.63
N GLN A 53 3.81 -23.30 -11.26
CA GLN A 53 4.21 -23.52 -9.85
C GLN A 53 5.43 -22.67 -9.45
N ALA A 54 6.44 -22.56 -10.32
CA ALA A 54 7.60 -21.69 -10.07
C ALA A 54 7.21 -20.21 -10.01
N LEU A 55 6.23 -19.77 -10.80
CA LEU A 55 5.68 -18.42 -10.72
C LEU A 55 4.95 -18.20 -9.39
N GLN A 56 4.16 -19.19 -8.95
CA GLN A 56 3.42 -19.10 -7.69
C GLN A 56 4.36 -19.06 -6.47
N ASP A 57 5.35 -19.93 -6.41
CA ASP A 57 6.38 -19.91 -5.35
C ASP A 57 7.17 -18.59 -5.32
N GLY A 58 7.44 -18.01 -6.49
CA GLY A 58 8.09 -16.70 -6.61
C GLY A 58 7.22 -15.57 -6.04
N LEU A 59 5.92 -15.59 -6.34
CA LEU A 59 4.96 -14.62 -5.82
C LEU A 59 4.79 -14.75 -4.31
N ASP A 60 4.71 -15.97 -3.77
CA ASP A 60 4.54 -16.21 -2.33
C ASP A 60 5.77 -15.74 -1.53
N LYS A 61 6.98 -16.01 -2.02
CA LYS A 61 8.22 -15.48 -1.42
C LYS A 61 8.26 -13.96 -1.45
N MET A 62 7.87 -13.35 -2.58
CA MET A 62 7.80 -11.89 -2.70
C MET A 62 6.79 -11.31 -1.71
N GLN A 63 5.61 -11.91 -1.56
CA GLN A 63 4.60 -11.47 -0.59
C GLN A 63 5.12 -11.55 0.85
N ALA A 64 5.79 -12.66 1.21
CA ALA A 64 6.37 -12.83 2.53
C ALA A 64 7.44 -11.78 2.84
N GLU A 65 8.34 -11.49 1.90
CA GLU A 65 9.36 -10.44 2.07
C GLU A 65 8.74 -9.04 2.18
N VAL A 66 7.74 -8.74 1.34
CA VAL A 66 7.00 -7.46 1.42
C VAL A 66 6.32 -7.31 2.78
N GLU A 67 5.75 -8.38 3.34
CA GLU A 67 5.13 -8.34 4.67
C GLU A 67 6.16 -8.12 5.78
N LYS A 68 7.34 -8.77 5.71
CA LYS A 68 8.43 -8.51 6.66
C LYS A 68 8.86 -7.05 6.65
N ILE A 69 9.11 -6.49 5.46
CA ILE A 69 9.47 -5.08 5.28
C ILE A 69 8.38 -4.18 5.85
N ARG A 70 7.09 -4.54 5.64
CA ARG A 70 5.97 -3.79 6.20
C ARG A 70 5.98 -3.77 7.73
N VAL A 71 6.11 -4.94 8.36
CA VAL A 71 6.12 -5.08 9.83
C VAL A 71 7.31 -4.35 10.43
N GLN A 72 8.49 -4.41 9.80
CA GLN A 72 9.67 -3.67 10.23
C GLN A 72 9.44 -2.16 10.14
N GLY A 73 8.89 -1.69 9.02
CA GLY A 73 8.52 -0.29 8.85
C GLY A 73 7.54 0.19 9.93
N GLU A 74 6.52 -0.60 10.24
CA GLU A 74 5.54 -0.27 11.29
C GLU A 74 6.20 -0.14 12.67
N LYS A 75 7.10 -1.07 13.05
CA LYS A 75 7.86 -0.99 14.31
C LYS A 75 8.75 0.26 14.39
N LEU A 76 9.40 0.63 13.29
CA LEU A 76 10.27 1.82 13.27
C LEU A 76 9.44 3.10 13.35
N VAL A 77 8.28 3.14 12.70
CA VAL A 77 7.34 4.26 12.82
C VAL A 77 6.90 4.47 14.27
N THR A 78 6.59 3.40 15.03
CA THR A 78 6.20 3.52 16.45
C THR A 78 7.33 3.97 17.37
N VAL A 79 8.59 3.89 16.94
CA VAL A 79 9.74 4.43 17.68
C VAL A 79 9.92 5.93 17.39
N ILE A 80 9.60 6.36 16.17
CA ILE A 80 9.73 7.77 15.73
C ILE A 80 8.56 8.63 16.20
N LEU A 81 7.35 8.08 16.14
CA LEU A 81 6.11 8.75 16.52
C LEU A 81 5.77 8.48 17.98
N ASP A 82 5.19 9.47 18.65
CA ASP A 82 4.59 9.22 19.96
C ASP A 82 3.28 8.40 19.85
N SER A 83 2.74 7.97 20.99
CA SER A 83 1.53 7.14 21.02
C SER A 83 0.30 7.87 20.48
N GLY A 84 0.18 9.19 20.70
CA GLY A 84 -0.91 10.01 20.17
C GLY A 84 -0.83 10.12 18.65
N GLN A 85 0.35 10.43 18.12
CA GLN A 85 0.64 10.49 16.69
C GLN A 85 0.42 9.15 16.01
N THR A 86 0.83 8.04 16.64
CA THR A 86 0.63 6.69 16.12
C THR A 86 -0.86 6.33 16.04
N ASN A 87 -1.63 6.65 17.08
CA ASN A 87 -3.08 6.42 17.09
C ASN A 87 -3.79 7.24 15.99
N ARG A 88 -3.44 8.53 15.88
CA ARG A 88 -4.01 9.40 14.84
C ARG A 88 -3.61 8.94 13.43
N LEU A 89 -2.36 8.49 13.24
CA LEU A 89 -1.92 7.91 11.97
C LEU A 89 -2.73 6.65 11.62
N SER A 90 -3.00 5.79 12.61
CA SER A 90 -3.83 4.59 12.43
C SER A 90 -5.26 4.94 11.99
N GLN A 91 -5.90 5.94 12.64
CA GLN A 91 -7.20 6.48 12.24
C GLN A 91 -7.21 7.00 10.80
N VAL A 92 -6.26 7.87 10.46
CA VAL A 92 -6.15 8.44 9.10
C VAL A 92 -5.91 7.34 8.08
N ARG A 93 -5.10 6.33 8.41
CA ARG A 93 -4.86 5.16 7.54
C ARG A 93 -6.13 4.35 7.34
N LEU A 94 -6.90 4.11 8.40
CA LEU A 94 -8.17 3.40 8.34
C LEU A 94 -9.18 4.14 7.45
N GLN A 95 -9.24 5.47 7.55
CA GLN A 95 -10.08 6.29 6.67
C GLN A 95 -9.61 6.26 5.21
N TYR A 96 -8.30 6.27 4.97
CA TYR A 96 -7.75 6.22 3.62
C TYR A 96 -7.93 4.86 2.95
N GLU A 97 -7.68 3.77 3.69
CA GLU A 97 -7.75 2.40 3.18
C GLU A 97 -9.18 1.86 3.16
N GLY A 98 -10.07 2.38 4.01
CA GLY A 98 -11.45 1.91 4.13
C GLY A 98 -11.49 0.44 4.55
N THR A 99 -12.32 -0.37 3.89
CA THR A 99 -12.41 -1.79 4.22
C THR A 99 -11.13 -2.57 3.92
N ARG A 100 -10.19 -2.02 3.13
CA ARG A 100 -8.89 -2.66 2.88
C ARG A 100 -8.01 -2.74 4.11
N ALA A 101 -8.23 -1.89 5.10
CA ALA A 101 -7.54 -2.00 6.38
C ALA A 101 -7.75 -3.38 7.04
N LEU A 102 -8.84 -4.09 6.73
CA LEU A 102 -9.11 -5.46 7.18
C LEU A 102 -8.11 -6.51 6.64
N ASP A 103 -7.29 -6.19 5.65
CA ASP A 103 -6.17 -7.07 5.24
C ASP A 103 -5.08 -7.12 6.31
N ARG A 104 -5.00 -6.08 7.13
CA ARG A 104 -4.00 -5.94 8.18
C ARG A 104 -4.44 -6.73 9.39
N ARG A 105 -3.48 -7.43 9.99
CA ARG A 105 -3.72 -8.25 11.17
C ARG A 105 -4.20 -7.41 12.36
N GLU A 106 -3.61 -6.23 12.57
CA GLU A 106 -3.95 -5.32 13.67
C GLU A 106 -5.45 -4.97 13.71
N PHE A 107 -6.04 -4.60 12.58
CA PHE A 107 -7.46 -4.25 12.53
C PHE A 107 -8.36 -5.48 12.60
N ARG A 108 -7.93 -6.63 12.08
CA ARG A 108 -8.66 -7.89 12.23
C ARG A 108 -8.76 -8.31 13.69
N ASP A 109 -7.66 -8.24 14.41
CA ASP A 109 -7.59 -8.60 15.82
C ASP A 109 -8.43 -7.62 16.68
N GLN A 110 -8.34 -6.31 16.40
CA GLN A 110 -9.14 -5.28 17.10
C GLN A 110 -10.65 -5.42 16.86
N LEU A 111 -11.06 -5.76 15.63
CA LEU A 111 -12.47 -5.95 15.27
C LEU A 111 -12.97 -7.37 15.60
N GLY A 112 -12.07 -8.31 15.91
CA GLY A 112 -12.41 -9.72 16.09
C GLY A 112 -12.99 -10.33 14.81
N VAL A 113 -12.40 -10.04 13.65
CA VAL A 113 -12.80 -10.65 12.37
C VAL A 113 -12.35 -12.10 12.35
N THR A 114 -13.27 -13.03 12.12
CA THR A 114 -12.94 -14.46 12.06
C THR A 114 -12.20 -14.82 10.77
N ASP A 115 -11.46 -15.92 10.78
CA ASP A 115 -10.77 -16.41 9.58
C ASP A 115 -11.74 -16.72 8.43
N GLU A 116 -12.96 -17.16 8.74
CA GLU A 116 -14.01 -17.42 7.75
C GLU A 116 -14.52 -16.13 7.11
N GLN A 117 -14.79 -15.09 7.91
CA GLN A 117 -15.16 -13.77 7.40
C GLN A 117 -14.03 -13.21 6.54
N PHE A 118 -12.79 -13.32 6.99
CA PHE A 118 -11.63 -12.84 6.25
C PHE A 118 -11.46 -13.55 4.90
N LYS A 119 -11.63 -14.88 4.84
CA LYS A 119 -11.59 -15.63 3.58
C LYS A 119 -12.67 -15.15 2.61
N LYS A 120 -13.90 -14.93 3.07
CA LYS A 120 -14.98 -14.38 2.22
C LYS A 120 -14.67 -12.98 1.69
N ILE A 121 -14.07 -12.13 2.53
CA ILE A 121 -13.62 -10.79 2.12
C ILE A 121 -12.53 -10.89 1.03
N GLN A 122 -11.57 -11.81 1.18
CA GLN A 122 -10.53 -12.04 0.17
C GLN A 122 -11.12 -12.56 -1.15
N GLU A 123 -12.08 -13.47 -1.08
CA GLU A 123 -12.75 -14.01 -2.25
C GLU A 123 -13.53 -12.93 -3.01
N LEU A 124 -14.34 -12.11 -2.32
CA LEU A 124 -15.03 -10.97 -2.93
C LEU A 124 -14.09 -10.04 -3.70
N ARG A 125 -12.89 -9.79 -3.15
CA ARG A 125 -11.88 -8.94 -3.78
C ARG A 125 -11.21 -9.58 -4.99
N ARG A 126 -11.09 -10.91 -5.01
CA ARG A 126 -10.52 -11.66 -6.14
C ARG A 126 -11.50 -11.78 -7.30
N THR A 127 -12.78 -11.99 -7.00
CA THR A 127 -13.82 -12.15 -8.02
C THR A 127 -14.10 -10.85 -8.77
N GLU A 128 -13.84 -9.70 -8.15
CA GLU A 128 -14.03 -8.40 -8.78
C GLU A 128 -12.86 -8.02 -9.70
N ASP A 129 -12.78 -8.71 -10.84
CA ASP A 129 -11.85 -8.44 -11.95
C ASP A 129 -12.29 -7.20 -12.79
N ASP A 130 -12.94 -6.21 -12.17
CA ASP A 130 -13.43 -5.01 -12.86
C ASP A 130 -12.25 -4.15 -13.30
N PRO A 131 -11.94 -3.93 -14.59
CA PRO A 131 -10.79 -3.13 -15.04
C PRO A 131 -10.80 -1.64 -14.58
N SER A 132 -11.85 -1.16 -13.92
CA SER A 132 -12.01 0.20 -13.42
C SER A 132 -10.82 0.73 -12.59
N PRO A 133 -10.63 2.07 -12.51
CA PRO A 133 -9.62 2.67 -11.64
C PRO A 133 -9.77 2.20 -10.18
N LEU A 134 -8.65 1.94 -9.51
CA LEU A 134 -8.60 1.36 -8.15
C LEU A 134 -9.56 2.03 -7.14
N ARG A 135 -9.72 3.35 -7.20
CA ARG A 135 -10.64 4.10 -6.31
C ARG A 135 -12.12 3.76 -6.53
N ARG A 136 -12.53 3.48 -7.77
CA ARG A 136 -13.91 3.09 -8.07
C ARG A 136 -14.18 1.66 -7.60
N ARG A 137 -13.23 0.75 -7.82
CA ARG A 137 -13.31 -0.63 -7.28
C ARG A 137 -13.42 -0.64 -5.76
N GLN A 138 -12.62 0.17 -5.07
CA GLN A 138 -12.68 0.29 -3.60
C GLN A 138 -14.09 0.58 -3.10
N LYS A 139 -14.73 1.64 -3.62
CA LYS A 139 -16.09 2.01 -3.20
C LYS A 139 -17.13 0.92 -3.45
N LYS A 140 -16.98 0.15 -4.53
CA LYS A 140 -17.89 -0.96 -4.85
C LYS A 140 -17.73 -2.13 -3.89
N LEU A 141 -16.51 -2.39 -3.43
CA LEU A 141 -16.21 -3.48 -2.48
C LEU A 141 -16.49 -3.11 -1.04
N ASP A 142 -16.46 -1.83 -0.69
CA ASP A 142 -16.65 -1.40 0.68
C ASP A 142 -18.03 -1.82 1.22
N GLU A 143 -19.09 -1.65 0.44
CA GLU A 143 -20.46 -2.03 0.83
C GLU A 143 -20.64 -3.54 1.09
N PRO A 144 -20.31 -4.46 0.17
CA PRO A 144 -20.44 -5.89 0.41
C PRO A 144 -19.49 -6.39 1.51
N VAL A 145 -18.31 -5.78 1.68
CA VAL A 145 -17.41 -6.13 2.77
C VAL A 145 -17.98 -5.71 4.12
N LEU A 146 -18.57 -4.51 4.23
CA LEU A 146 -19.24 -4.06 5.45
C LEU A 146 -20.45 -4.94 5.79
N ALA A 147 -21.18 -5.43 4.79
CA ALA A 147 -22.29 -6.34 5.00
C ALA A 147 -21.88 -7.71 5.58
N LEU A 148 -20.63 -8.14 5.38
CA LEU A 148 -20.09 -9.35 6.01
C LEU A 148 -19.69 -9.15 7.48
N LEU A 149 -19.50 -7.90 7.90
CA LEU A 149 -19.23 -7.56 9.30
C LEU A 149 -20.54 -7.53 10.09
N ASN A 150 -20.49 -8.02 11.32
CA ASN A 150 -21.63 -7.91 12.23
C ASN A 150 -21.83 -6.44 12.68
N GLN A 151 -23.00 -6.11 13.23
CA GLN A 151 -23.31 -4.74 13.63
C GLN A 151 -22.31 -4.17 14.65
N GLY A 152 -21.88 -4.98 15.63
CA GLY A 152 -20.86 -4.57 16.60
C GLY A 152 -19.50 -4.25 15.97
N GLN A 153 -19.09 -5.02 14.97
CA GLN A 153 -17.88 -4.80 14.18
C GLN A 153 -17.98 -3.52 13.36
N GLN A 154 -19.14 -3.26 12.73
CA GLN A 154 -19.35 -2.03 11.96
C GLN A 154 -19.31 -0.78 12.85
N VAL A 155 -19.88 -0.84 14.05
CA VAL A 155 -19.81 0.26 15.03
C VAL A 155 -18.37 0.49 15.47
N LYS A 156 -17.66 -0.56 15.89
CA LYS A 156 -16.23 -0.47 16.25
C LYS A 156 -15.37 0.05 15.10
N PHE A 157 -15.66 -0.35 13.86
CA PHE A 157 -14.94 0.14 12.69
C PHE A 157 -15.10 1.66 12.52
N LYS A 158 -16.30 2.19 12.72
CA LYS A 158 -16.56 3.64 12.70
C LYS A 158 -15.90 4.36 13.89
N GLU A 159 -15.93 3.77 15.08
CA GLU A 159 -15.23 4.33 16.25
C GLU A 159 -13.72 4.40 16.04
N LEU A 160 -13.12 3.35 15.47
CA LEU A 160 -11.70 3.30 15.15
C LEU A 160 -11.29 4.30 14.06
N GLN A 161 -12.20 4.75 13.21
CA GLN A 161 -11.90 5.79 12.22
C GLN A 161 -11.63 7.15 12.88
N GLY A 162 -12.22 7.42 14.04
CA GLY A 162 -12.05 8.69 14.75
C GLY A 162 -12.53 9.91 13.95
N GLU A 163 -11.91 11.06 14.18
CA GLU A 163 -12.28 12.32 13.53
C GLU A 163 -11.96 12.29 12.03
N ALA A 164 -12.93 12.69 11.20
CA ALA A 164 -12.77 12.71 9.75
C ALA A 164 -11.56 13.56 9.33
N PHE A 165 -10.77 13.02 8.40
CA PHE A 165 -9.60 13.67 7.84
C PHE A 165 -9.85 14.01 6.36
N GLU A 166 -9.69 15.29 6.02
CA GLU A 166 -9.84 15.74 4.65
C GLU A 166 -8.58 15.44 3.83
N PHE A 167 -8.68 14.41 2.98
CA PHE A 167 -7.62 14.12 2.02
C PHE A 167 -7.64 15.17 0.91
N PRO A 168 -6.52 15.87 0.63
CA PRO A 168 -6.50 16.78 -0.50
C PRO A 168 -6.74 15.98 -1.78
N LEU A 169 -7.51 16.59 -2.67
CA LEU A 169 -7.78 16.02 -3.98
C LEU A 169 -6.45 15.73 -4.68
N PRO A 170 -6.32 14.57 -5.36
CA PRO A 170 -5.16 14.32 -6.18
C PRO A 170 -5.04 15.48 -7.16
N LEU A 171 -3.86 16.10 -7.20
CA LEU A 171 -3.60 17.18 -8.15
C LEU A 171 -4.03 16.73 -9.55
N PRO A 172 -4.68 17.62 -10.34
CA PRO A 172 -5.06 17.32 -11.71
C PRO A 172 -3.90 16.67 -12.46
N ALA A 173 -4.20 15.64 -13.26
CA ALA A 173 -3.18 14.91 -14.02
C ALA A 173 -2.32 15.84 -14.87
N ASP A 174 -2.88 16.97 -15.30
CA ASP A 174 -2.27 18.00 -16.13
C ASP A 174 -1.09 18.73 -15.44
N LEU A 175 -1.06 18.76 -14.11
CA LEU A 175 0.07 19.32 -13.33
C LEU A 175 1.18 18.29 -13.05
N ARG A 176 0.92 17.00 -13.30
CA ARG A 176 1.90 15.92 -13.08
C ARG A 176 2.96 15.85 -14.18
N GLY A 177 2.72 16.53 -15.31
CA GLY A 177 3.60 16.61 -16.48
C GLY A 177 4.63 17.74 -16.42
N LEU A 178 4.56 18.70 -15.49
CA LEU A 178 5.61 19.72 -15.27
C LEU A 178 6.78 19.15 -14.45
N ARG A 179 7.17 17.90 -14.70
CA ARG A 179 8.45 17.39 -14.24
C ARG A 179 9.50 17.90 -15.21
N ASP A 180 10.35 18.81 -14.73
CA ASP A 180 11.35 19.54 -15.50
C ASP A 180 11.95 18.74 -16.66
N PRO A 181 11.73 19.13 -17.93
CA PRO A 181 12.43 18.54 -19.07
C PRO A 181 13.94 18.85 -19.07
N GLN A 182 14.47 19.55 -18.06
CA GLN A 182 15.86 20.00 -18.05
C GLN A 182 16.90 18.91 -17.73
N ASN A 183 16.52 17.72 -17.26
CA ASN A 183 17.48 16.62 -17.09
C ASN A 183 17.55 15.68 -18.32
N GLY A 184 17.33 16.26 -19.51
CA GLY A 184 17.65 15.66 -20.80
C GLY A 184 19.15 15.66 -21.01
N ASN A 185 19.83 14.68 -20.42
CA ASN A 185 21.23 14.36 -20.68
C ASN A 185 21.39 14.03 -22.18
N ARG A 186 21.69 15.06 -22.98
CA ARG A 186 21.99 14.99 -24.41
C ARG A 186 23.20 14.08 -24.59
N ARG A 187 22.93 12.78 -24.83
CA ARG A 187 23.89 11.86 -25.45
C ARG A 187 24.22 12.41 -26.83
N ARG A 188 25.25 13.27 -26.90
CA ARG A 188 25.91 13.64 -28.15
C ARG A 188 26.46 12.35 -28.76
N ARG A 189 25.79 11.81 -29.78
CA ARG A 189 26.41 10.82 -30.66
C ARG A 189 27.57 11.52 -31.37
N PRO A 190 28.79 10.97 -31.36
CA PRO A 190 29.84 11.50 -32.20
C PRO A 190 29.50 11.28 -33.68
N PRO A 191 29.96 12.17 -34.58
CA PRO A 191 29.78 11.97 -36.02
C PRO A 191 30.54 10.72 -36.45
N ARG A 192 29.88 9.85 -37.23
CA ARG A 192 30.56 8.77 -37.96
C ARG A 192 31.45 9.43 -39.02
N ARG A 193 32.73 9.08 -39.01
CA ARG A 193 33.69 9.36 -40.08
C ARG A 193 33.38 8.51 -41.30
#